data_AF-A0A9D9XV53-F1
#
_entry.id   AF-A0A9D9XV53-F1
#
_cell.length_a   1.000
_cell.length_b   1.000
_cell.length_c   1.000
_cell.angle_alpha   90.00
_cell.angle_beta   90.00
_cell.angle_gamma   90.00
#
_symmetry.space_group_name_H-M   'P 1'
#
loop_
_entity.id
_entity.type
_entity.pdbx_description
1 polymer ?
#
loop_
_entity_poly.entity_id
_entity_poly.type
_entity_poly.pdbx_seq_one_letter_code
_entity_poly.pdbx_strand_id
1 'polypeptide(L)'
;HFFTLSTGECSQLMDLQARTPATEPRWNFEGYAFAAVPPAADELAPCPEATVPVFRAYNRGFERGEDSNHRYVTDRALLGPLVARGWVDEGVAFCVSEE
;
A
#
# COMPACT_ATOMS: atom_id res chain seq x y z
N HIS A 1 -7.86 -0.70 -4.32
CA HIS A 1 -7.37 0.46 -3.56
C HIS A 1 -5.88 0.37 -3.34
N PHE A 2 -5.22 1.53 -3.36
CA PHE A 2 -3.80 1.68 -3.11
C PHE A 2 -3.59 2.86 -2.17
N PHE A 3 -2.88 2.65 -1.07
CA PHE A 3 -2.63 3.65 -0.03
C PHE A 3 -1.14 3.92 0.07
N THR A 4 -0.78 5.18 0.11
CA THR A 4 0.62 5.62 0.17
C THR A 4 0.78 6.89 0.97
N LEU A 5 1.90 6.97 1.70
CA LEU A 5 2.40 8.21 2.30
C LEU A 5 3.47 8.88 1.45
N SER A 6 3.92 8.23 0.36
CA SER A 6 4.90 8.79 -0.55
C SER A 6 4.24 9.88 -1.41
N THR A 7 4.68 11.12 -1.23
CA THR A 7 4.24 12.25 -2.05
C THR A 7 4.61 12.06 -3.53
N GLY A 8 5.74 11.41 -3.81
CA GLY A 8 6.16 11.05 -5.16
C GLY A 8 5.24 10.02 -5.81
N GLU A 9 4.85 8.98 -5.08
CA GLU A 9 3.96 7.94 -5.59
C GLU A 9 2.53 8.47 -5.79
N CYS A 10 2.05 9.26 -4.83
CA CYS A 10 0.75 9.91 -4.90
C CYS A 10 0.64 10.85 -6.12
N SER A 11 1.64 11.71 -6.33
CA SER A 11 1.67 12.62 -7.49
C SER A 11 1.74 11.86 -8.82
N GLN A 12 2.53 10.78 -8.91
CA GLN A 12 2.58 9.95 -10.11
C GLN A 12 1.23 9.30 -10.46
N LEU A 13 0.49 8.80 -9.45
CA LEU A 13 -0.84 8.21 -9.65
C LEU A 13 -1.87 9.26 -10.08
N MET A 14 -1.82 10.46 -9.49
CA MET A 14 -2.68 11.58 -9.90
C MET A 14 -2.38 12.05 -11.32
N ASP A 15 -1.10 12.12 -11.70
CA ASP A 15 -0.70 12.46 -13.06
C ASP A 15 -1.16 11.39 -14.08
N LEU A 16 -1.11 10.10 -13.69
CA LEU A 16 -1.63 9.02 -14.51
C LEU A 16 -3.16 9.15 -14.67
N GLN A 17 -3.89 9.40 -13.58
CA GLN A 17 -5.32 9.69 -13.65
C GLN A 17 -5.66 10.85 -14.60
N ALA A 18 -4.89 11.94 -14.55
CA ALA A 18 -5.11 13.12 -15.38
C ALA A 18 -4.89 12.83 -16.89
N ARG A 19 -4.02 11.88 -17.22
CA ARG A 19 -3.71 11.49 -18.61
C ARG A 19 -4.59 10.35 -19.13
N THR A 20 -5.28 9.61 -18.26
CA THR A 20 -6.17 8.52 -18.66
C THR A 20 -7.63 8.99 -18.72
N PRO A 21 -8.30 8.86 -19.89
CA PRO A 21 -9.71 9.21 -20.05
C PRO A 21 -10.60 8.52 -19.00
N ALA A 22 -11.63 9.22 -18.52
CA ALA A 22 -12.59 8.65 -17.57
C ALA A 22 -13.42 7.49 -18.15
N THR A 23 -13.40 7.33 -19.47
CA THR A 23 -14.05 6.23 -20.20
C THR A 23 -13.21 4.95 -20.26
N GLU A 24 -11.97 4.99 -19.77
CA GLU A 24 -11.04 3.85 -19.73
C GLU A 24 -10.76 3.41 -18.29
N PRO A 25 -10.35 2.16 -18.05
CA PRO A 25 -9.86 1.73 -16.75
C PRO A 25 -8.69 2.61 -16.29
N ARG A 26 -8.83 3.25 -15.13
CA ARG A 26 -7.82 4.19 -14.61
C ARG A 26 -7.74 4.18 -13.09
N TRP A 27 -6.60 4.61 -12.58
CA TRP A 27 -6.48 5.00 -11.18
C TRP A 27 -7.31 6.25 -10.92
N ASN A 28 -8.05 6.26 -9.81
CA ASN A 28 -8.81 7.42 -9.38
C ASN A 28 -8.36 7.77 -7.96
N PHE A 29 -8.07 9.05 -7.73
CA PHE A 29 -7.84 9.56 -6.39
C PHE A 29 -9.17 9.60 -5.63
N GLU A 30 -9.23 8.82 -4.55
CA GLU A 30 -10.43 8.66 -3.72
C GLU A 30 -10.40 9.54 -2.45
N GLY A 31 -9.33 10.32 -2.25
CA GLY A 31 -9.16 11.20 -1.10
C GLY A 31 -8.21 10.66 -0.04
N TYR A 32 -8.16 11.36 1.09
CA TYR A 32 -7.40 10.94 2.28
C TYR A 32 -8.24 9.99 3.12
N ALA A 33 -7.77 8.75 3.29
CA ALA A 33 -8.57 7.68 3.90
C ALA A 33 -8.49 7.64 5.44
N PHE A 34 -7.29 7.83 6.01
CA PHE A 34 -7.03 7.76 7.44
C PHE A 34 -5.71 8.47 7.80
N ALA A 35 -5.51 8.74 9.09
CA ALA A 35 -4.24 9.25 9.59
C ALA A 35 -3.20 8.14 9.68
N ALA A 36 -2.00 8.40 9.15
CA ALA A 36 -0.86 7.49 9.22
C ALA A 36 0.43 8.30 9.23
N VAL A 37 1.50 7.70 9.76
CA VAL A 37 2.85 8.29 9.83
C VAL A 37 3.84 7.42 9.05
N PRO A 38 4.89 8.03 8.47
CA PRO A 38 5.90 7.27 7.73
C PRO A 38 6.64 6.30 8.65
N PRO A 39 7.05 5.12 8.13
CA PRO A 39 7.88 4.21 8.90
C PRO A 39 9.24 4.85 9.19
N ALA A 40 9.84 4.50 10.33
CA ALA A 40 11.21 4.84 10.66
C ALA A 40 12.19 4.12 9.74
N ALA A 41 13.40 4.67 9.61
CA ALA A 41 14.48 4.01 8.85
C ALA A 41 15.02 2.75 9.54
N ASP A 42 14.69 2.53 10.82
CA ASP A 42 15.06 1.34 11.57
C ASP A 42 13.98 0.26 11.38
N GLU A 43 14.29 -0.75 10.58
CA GLU A 43 13.42 -1.89 10.30
C GLU A 43 13.09 -2.73 11.55
N LEU A 44 13.89 -2.66 12.62
CA LEU A 44 13.61 -3.37 13.88
C LEU A 44 12.58 -2.62 14.75
N ALA A 45 12.45 -1.32 14.56
CA ALA A 45 11.51 -0.44 15.23
C ALA A 45 10.86 0.51 14.21
N PRO A 46 10.08 -0.03 13.26
CA PRO A 46 9.64 0.73 12.09
C PRO A 46 8.57 1.77 12.43
N CYS A 47 8.03 1.77 13.64
CA CYS A 47 6.93 2.64 14.03
C CYS A 47 7.24 3.40 15.33
N PRO A 48 6.89 4.70 15.40
CA PRO A 48 6.94 5.48 16.63
C PRO A 48 6.06 4.88 17.76
N GLU A 49 6.29 5.36 18.99
CA GLU A 49 5.47 5.00 20.15
C GLU A 49 3.97 5.22 19.89
N ALA A 50 3.13 4.33 20.41
CA ALA A 50 1.67 4.31 20.23
C ALA A 50 1.18 4.15 18.78
N THR A 51 2.03 3.63 17.88
CA THR A 51 1.64 3.26 16.52
C THR A 51 2.09 1.85 16.16
N VAL A 52 1.32 1.18 15.30
CA VAL A 52 1.61 -0.18 14.81
C VAL A 52 1.91 -0.18 13.31
N PRO A 53 2.79 -1.08 12.84
CA PRO A 53 3.09 -1.20 11.43
C PRO A 53 1.90 -1.76 10.65
N VAL A 54 1.68 -1.21 9.46
CA VAL A 54 0.81 -1.79 8.45
C VAL A 54 1.68 -2.35 7.33
N PHE A 55 1.62 -3.66 7.18
CA PHE A 55 2.33 -4.40 6.14
C PHE A 55 1.52 -4.43 4.86
N ARG A 56 2.19 -4.31 3.71
CA ARG A 56 1.59 -4.35 2.38
C ARG A 56 2.09 -5.55 1.60
N ALA A 57 1.18 -6.21 0.89
CA ALA A 57 1.52 -7.23 -0.10
C ALA A 57 0.84 -6.94 -1.43
N TYR A 58 1.57 -7.16 -2.52
CA TYR A 58 1.13 -6.94 -3.89
C TYR A 58 0.90 -8.28 -4.61
N ASN A 59 -0.23 -8.41 -5.28
CA ASN A 59 -0.61 -9.66 -5.96
C ASN A 59 0.10 -9.91 -7.30
N ARG A 60 0.96 -9.02 -7.82
CA ARG A 60 1.55 -9.12 -9.18
C ARG A 60 0.52 -9.24 -10.31
N GLY A 61 -0.66 -8.65 -10.13
CA GLY A 61 -1.75 -8.74 -11.11
C GLY A 61 -1.32 -8.29 -12.51
N PHE A 62 -0.66 -7.13 -12.62
CA PHE A 62 -0.23 -6.57 -13.89
C PHE A 62 0.64 -7.54 -14.72
N GLU A 63 1.59 -8.22 -14.08
CA GLU A 63 2.49 -9.18 -14.74
C GLU A 63 1.75 -10.39 -15.32
N ARG A 64 0.56 -10.71 -14.77
CA ARG A 64 -0.29 -11.81 -15.22
C ARG A 64 -1.44 -11.37 -16.11
N GLY A 65 -1.60 -10.07 -16.38
CA GLY A 65 -2.77 -9.54 -17.07
C GLY A 65 -4.05 -9.59 -16.23
N GLU A 66 -3.91 -9.57 -14.89
CA GLU A 66 -5.00 -9.50 -13.93
C GLU A 66 -5.01 -8.13 -13.22
N ASP A 67 -6.09 -7.84 -12.49
CA ASP A 67 -6.18 -6.62 -11.69
C ASP A 67 -5.10 -6.58 -10.60
N SER A 68 -4.39 -5.44 -10.55
CA SER A 68 -3.38 -5.17 -9.53
C SER A 68 -4.06 -4.89 -8.19
N ASN A 69 -3.78 -5.74 -7.20
CA ASN A 69 -4.37 -5.67 -5.88
C ASN A 69 -3.29 -5.63 -4.80
N HIS A 70 -3.54 -4.79 -3.80
CA HIS A 70 -2.71 -4.66 -2.61
C HIS A 70 -3.53 -5.07 -1.39
N ARG A 71 -2.90 -5.80 -0.47
CA ARG A 71 -3.47 -6.18 0.82
C ARG A 71 -2.68 -5.50 1.93
N TYR A 72 -3.39 -4.87 2.84
CA TYR A 72 -2.84 -4.18 4.00
C TYR A 72 -3.27 -4.92 5.26
N VAL A 73 -2.32 -5.23 6.15
CA VAL A 73 -2.56 -5.96 7.41
C VAL A 73 -1.66 -5.43 8.51
N THR A 74 -2.15 -5.40 9.75
CA THR A 74 -1.33 -5.10 10.93
C THR A 74 -0.67 -6.36 11.50
N ASP A 75 -1.28 -7.52 11.33
CA ASP A 75 -0.68 -8.82 11.68
C ASP A 75 0.16 -9.36 10.51
N ARG A 76 1.48 -9.39 10.72
CA ARG A 76 2.46 -9.88 9.75
C ARG A 76 2.22 -11.33 9.33
N ALA A 77 1.71 -12.17 10.23
CA ALA A 77 1.48 -13.60 9.97
C ALA A 77 0.46 -13.82 8.85
N LEU A 78 -0.45 -12.86 8.63
CA LEU A 78 -1.45 -12.92 7.55
C LEU A 78 -0.83 -12.81 6.15
N LEU A 79 0.40 -12.33 6.02
CA LEU A 79 1.10 -12.28 4.73
C LEU A 79 1.67 -13.65 4.30
N GLY A 80 1.98 -14.55 5.24
CA GLY A 80 2.54 -15.87 4.92
C GLY A 80 1.73 -16.66 3.88
N PRO A 81 0.40 -16.82 4.07
CA PRO A 81 -0.46 -17.47 3.08
C PRO A 81 -0.55 -16.73 1.74
N LEU A 82 -0.41 -15.39 1.72
CA LEU A 82 -0.43 -14.60 0.48
C LEU A 82 0.85 -14.80 -0.31
N VAL A 83 2.00 -14.74 0.35
CA VAL A 83 3.31 -14.98 -0.26
C VAL A 83 3.41 -16.41 -0.79
N ALA A 84 2.89 -17.40 -0.05
CA ALA A 84 2.80 -18.78 -0.52
C ALA A 84 1.96 -18.94 -1.81
N ARG A 85 1.04 -17.99 -2.09
CA ARG A 85 0.25 -17.92 -3.33
C ARG A 85 0.87 -17.02 -4.40
N GLY A 86 2.12 -16.58 -4.22
CA GLY A 86 2.86 -15.78 -5.19
C GLY A 86 2.66 -14.27 -5.07
N TRP A 87 2.06 -13.78 -3.97
CA TRP A 87 2.07 -12.35 -3.68
C TRP A 87 3.48 -11.92 -3.24
N VAL A 88 3.83 -10.67 -3.52
CA VAL A 88 5.06 -10.04 -3.07
C VAL A 88 4.81 -9.36 -1.75
N ASP A 89 5.69 -9.62 -0.82
CA ASP A 89 5.77 -8.87 0.41
C ASP A 89 6.54 -7.58 0.20
N GLU A 90 5.87 -6.45 0.39
CA GLU A 90 6.48 -5.13 0.19
C GLU A 90 6.98 -4.50 1.50
N GLY A 91 6.79 -5.19 2.64
CA GLY A 91 7.22 -4.70 3.95
C GLY A 91 6.24 -3.72 4.58
N VAL A 92 6.75 -2.85 5.46
CA VAL A 92 5.96 -1.83 6.16
C VAL A 92 5.66 -0.68 5.21
N ALA A 93 4.38 -0.43 4.95
CA ALA A 93 3.96 0.69 4.11
C ALA A 93 3.84 2.01 4.89
N PHE A 94 3.31 1.92 6.11
CA PHE A 94 3.10 3.06 7.02
C PHE A 94 2.75 2.55 8.42
N CYS A 95 2.70 3.46 9.40
CA CYS A 95 2.27 3.18 10.75
C CYS A 95 0.95 3.91 11.06
N VAL A 96 0.07 3.27 11.83
CA VAL A 96 -1.23 3.82 12.25
C VAL A 96 -1.36 3.76 13.76
N SER A 97 -2.20 4.59 14.36
CA SER A 97 -2.46 4.54 15.81
C SER A 97 -2.97 3.17 16.25
N GLU A 98 -2.54 2.74 17.42
CA GLU A 98 -3.22 1.67 18.16
C GLU A 98 -4.59 2.20 18.59
N GLU A 99 -5.68 1.60 18.11
CA GLU A 99 -7.03 1.86 18.65
C GLU A 99 -7.27 1.08 19.94
#